data_AF-A0A399Z860-F1
#
_entry.id   AF-A0A399Z860-F1
#
_cell.length_a   1.000
_cell.length_b   1.000
_cell.length_c   1.000
_cell.angle_alpha   90.00
_cell.angle_beta   90.00
_cell.angle_gamma   90.00
#
_symmetry.space_group_name_H-M   'P 1'
#
loop_
_entity.id
_entity.type
_entity.pdbx_description
1 polymer ?
#
loop_
_entity_poly.entity_id
_entity_poly.type
_entity_poly.pdbx_seq_one_letter_code
_entity_poly.pdbx_strand_id
1 'polypeptide(L)' 'MDSGLISKLDKAKRYAEDRERIRFNKFNVTFRGANNDHYVSFDNGVFQCDCEFFITHQRCSHTMALEILLKDMIEVAEPA' A
#
# COMPACT_ATOMS: atom_id res chain seq x y z
N MET A 1 31.76 9.28 15.81
CA MET A 1 30.68 8.40 15.32
C MET A 1 29.52 8.54 16.29
N ASP A 2 28.36 8.94 15.79
CA ASP A 2 27.15 9.12 16.61
C ASP A 2 26.56 7.75 16.94
N SER A 3 27.00 7.14 18.04
CA SER A 3 26.61 5.79 18.46
C SER A 3 25.09 5.64 18.56
N GLY A 4 24.37 6.72 18.91
CA GLY A 4 22.91 6.76 18.93
C GLY A 4 22.25 6.61 17.55
N LEU A 5 22.83 7.18 16.48
CA LEU A 5 22.31 7.00 15.11
C LEU A 5 22.56 5.59 14.60
N ILE A 6 23.71 5.00 14.92
CA ILE A 6 24.05 3.63 14.55
C ILE A 6 23.03 2.64 15.15
N SER A 7 22.74 2.77 16.45
CA SER A 7 21.74 1.93 17.10
C SER A 7 20.32 2.13 16.57
N LYS A 8 19.96 3.34 16.13
CA LYS A 8 18.66 3.62 15.50
C LYS A 8 18.55 3.00 14.11
N LEU A 9 19.62 3.07 13.31
CA LEU A 9 19.67 2.42 12.00
C LEU A 9 19.51 0.91 12.12
N ASP A 10 20.18 0.29 13.09
CA ASP A 10 20.06 -1.14 13.37
C ASP A 10 18.63 -1.55 13.74
N LYS A 11 17.96 -0.77 14.61
CA LYS A 11 16.54 -0.98 14.93
C LYS A 11 15.64 -0.79 13.71
N ALA A 12 15.88 0.23 12.90
CA ALA A 12 15.08 0.51 11.71
C ALA A 12 15.14 -0.64 10.70
N LYS A 13 16.31 -1.25 10.48
CA LYS A 13 16.44 -2.46 9.64
C LYS A 13 15.60 -3.61 10.18
N ARG A 14 15.71 -3.91 11.47
CA ARG A 14 14.90 -4.96 12.14
C ARG A 14 13.40 -4.71 12.01
N TYR A 15 12.95 -3.45 12.14
CA TYR A 15 11.52 -3.11 12.00
C TYR A 15 11.03 -3.19 10.55
N ALA A 16 11.90 -2.94 9.56
CA ALA A 16 11.53 -3.07 8.16
C ALA A 16 11.27 -4.53 7.73
N GLU A 17 11.88 -5.49 8.43
CA GLU A 17 11.67 -6.93 8.19
C GLU A 17 10.39 -7.47 8.84
N ASP A 18 9.89 -6.80 9.88
CA ASP A 18 8.72 -7.20 10.66
C ASP A 18 7.45 -6.48 10.14
N ARG A 19 6.83 -7.07 9.11
CA ARG A 19 5.67 -6.49 8.41
C ARG A 19 4.46 -6.24 9.32
N GLU A 20 4.28 -7.02 10.38
CA GLU A 20 3.15 -6.89 11.32
C GLU A 20 3.20 -5.58 12.11
N ARG A 21 4.38 -4.94 12.20
CA ARG A 21 4.55 -3.64 12.86
C ARG A 21 4.06 -2.45 12.05
N ILE A 22 3.77 -2.64 10.78
CA ILE A 22 3.52 -1.54 9.85
C ILE A 22 2.09 -1.66 9.32
N ARG A 23 1.30 -0.61 9.54
CA ARG A 23 -0.06 -0.47 9.00
C ARG A 23 -0.15 0.74 8.09
N PHE A 24 -0.68 0.54 6.89
CA PHE A 24 -0.98 1.61 5.95
C PHE A 24 -2.45 1.99 6.07
N ASN A 25 -2.71 3.16 6.65
CA ASN A 25 -4.08 3.67 6.80
C ASN A 25 -4.52 4.47 5.58
N LYS A 26 -3.58 5.21 4.97
CA LYS A 26 -3.82 6.03 3.79
C LYS A 26 -2.57 6.16 2.94
N PHE A 27 -2.70 6.04 1.63
CA PHE A 27 -1.62 6.30 0.69
C PHE A 27 -2.14 6.67 -0.70
N ASN A 28 -1.25 7.24 -1.51
CA ASN A 28 -1.44 7.44 -2.94
C ASN A 28 -0.23 6.88 -3.68
N VAL A 29 -0.46 6.18 -4.78
CA VAL A 29 0.60 5.66 -5.64
C VAL A 29 0.27 5.92 -7.10
N THR A 30 1.33 6.15 -7.88
CA THR A 30 1.27 6.06 -9.35
C THR A 30 1.61 4.62 -9.73
N PHE A 31 0.64 3.91 -10.26
CA PHE A 31 0.77 2.54 -10.73
C PHE A 31 1.07 2.55 -12.23
N ARG A 32 2.27 2.11 -12.62
CA ARG A 32 2.66 2.02 -14.03
C ARG A 32 2.06 0.76 -14.66
N GLY A 33 0.96 0.93 -15.38
CA GLY A 33 0.32 -0.14 -16.14
C GLY A 33 1.07 -0.46 -17.44
N ALA A 34 0.52 -1.40 -18.20
CA ALA A 34 1.09 -1.77 -19.51
C ALA A 34 0.96 -0.64 -20.55
N ASN A 35 -0.13 0.12 -20.49
CA ASN A 35 -0.45 1.14 -21.49
C ASN A 35 -0.26 2.57 -20.96
N ASN A 36 -0.63 2.82 -19.70
CA ASN A 36 -0.61 4.13 -19.07
C ASN A 36 -0.34 4.00 -17.56
N ASP A 37 0.03 5.13 -16.96
CA ASP A 37 0.09 5.28 -15.51
C ASP A 37 -1.32 5.50 -14.95
N HIS A 38 -1.59 4.91 -13.79
CA HIS A 38 -2.86 4.98 -13.08
C HIS A 38 -2.65 5.50 -11.67
N TYR A 39 -3.49 6.42 -11.22
CA TYR A 39 -3.48 6.87 -9.84
C TYR A 39 -4.35 5.95 -8.99
N VAL A 40 -3.73 5.36 -7.96
CA VAL A 40 -4.42 4.55 -6.97
C VAL A 40 -4.30 5.19 -5.60
N SER A 41 -5.43 5.37 -4.94
CA SER A 41 -5.50 5.81 -3.55
C SER A 41 -6.10 4.72 -2.67
N PHE A 42 -5.70 4.73 -1.42
CA PHE A 42 -6.28 3.93 -0.36
C PHE A 42 -6.54 4.84 0.82
N ASP A 43 -7.72 4.78 1.41
CA ASP A 43 -8.09 5.53 2.60
C ASP A 43 -9.02 4.67 3.47
N ASN A 44 -8.53 4.27 4.65
CA ASN A 44 -9.28 3.52 5.66
C ASN A 44 -10.07 2.33 5.09
N GLY A 45 -9.41 1.50 4.29
CA GLY A 45 -9.99 0.29 3.73
C GLY A 45 -10.74 0.44 2.42
N VAL A 46 -10.83 1.66 1.90
CA VAL A 46 -11.43 1.92 0.59
C VAL A 46 -10.33 2.22 -0.42
N PHE A 47 -10.26 1.39 -1.47
CA PHE A 47 -9.44 1.68 -2.64
C PHE A 47 -10.19 2.57 -3.62
N GLN A 48 -9.45 3.41 -4.33
CA GLN A 48 -9.89 4.02 -5.59
C GLN A 48 -8.81 3.94 -6.63
N CYS A 49 -9.19 3.67 -7.87
CA CYS A 49 -8.31 3.73 -9.03
C CYS A 49 -9.02 4.46 -10.17
N ASP A 50 -8.27 5.25 -10.92
CA ASP A 50 -8.77 6.02 -12.07
C ASP A 50 -9.01 5.19 -13.34
N CYS A 51 -8.71 3.89 -13.34
CA CYS A 51 -8.87 3.05 -14.52
C CYS A 51 -10.35 2.74 -14.79
N GLU A 52 -10.70 2.61 -16.08
CA GLU A 52 -12.09 2.39 -16.53
C GLU A 52 -12.74 1.15 -15.91
N PHE A 53 -11.94 0.09 -15.71
CA PHE A 53 -12.44 -1.14 -15.10
C PHE A 53 -12.82 -0.94 -13.63
N PHE A 54 -12.05 -0.13 -12.89
CA PHE A 54 -12.35 0.16 -11.49
C PHE A 54 -13.64 1.00 -11.36
N ILE A 55 -13.83 1.99 -12.24
CA ILE A 55 -15.03 2.85 -12.21
C ILE A 55 -16.32 2.02 -12.29
N THR A 56 -16.29 0.92 -13.04
CA THR A 56 -17.46 0.06 -13.26
C THR A 56 -17.59 -1.08 -12.24
N HIS A 57 -16.48 -1.63 -11.74
CA HIS A 57 -16.48 -2.84 -10.91
C HIS A 57 -16.06 -2.59 -9.45
N GLN A 58 -15.61 -1.38 -9.12
CA GLN A 58 -15.01 -1.02 -7.82
C GLN A 58 -13.83 -1.91 -7.42
N ARG A 59 -13.20 -2.56 -8.41
CA ARG A 59 -12.04 -3.42 -8.25
C ARG A 59 -11.31 -3.51 -9.58
N CYS A 60 -9.98 -3.56 -9.58
CA CYS A 60 -9.18 -3.73 -10.79
C CYS A 60 -7.85 -4.42 -10.49
N SER A 61 -7.09 -4.77 -11.52
CA SER A 61 -5.77 -5.37 -11.38
C SER A 61 -4.81 -4.53 -10.53
N HIS A 62 -4.90 -3.20 -10.56
CA HIS A 62 -4.03 -2.31 -9.76
C HIS A 62 -4.33 -2.41 -8.27
N THR A 63 -5.61 -2.33 -7.87
CA THR A 63 -6.01 -2.45 -6.46
C THR A 63 -5.75 -3.86 -5.96
N MET A 64 -6.01 -4.89 -6.77
CA MET A 64 -5.68 -6.28 -6.44
C MET A 64 -4.18 -6.51 -6.26
N ALA A 65 -3.34 -5.89 -7.10
CA ALA A 65 -1.89 -5.99 -6.95
C ALA A 65 -1.42 -5.37 -5.62
N LEU A 66 -2.01 -4.25 -5.20
CA LEU A 66 -1.71 -3.60 -3.93
C LEU A 66 -2.24 -4.39 -2.72
N GLU A 67 -3.43 -5.01 -2.83
CA GLU A 67 -3.95 -5.94 -1.83
C GLU A 67 -2.98 -7.10 -1.59
N ILE A 68 -2.43 -7.69 -2.66
CA ILE A 68 -1.46 -8.78 -2.58
C ILE A 68 -0.13 -8.29 -1.99
N LEU A 69 0.39 -7.15 -2.47
CA LEU A 69 1.68 -6.60 -2.03
C LEU A 69 1.66 -6.20 -0.55
N LEU A 70 0.58 -5.58 -0.10
CA LEU A 70 0.40 -5.06 1.25
C LEU A 70 -0.42 -6.01 2.13
N LYS A 71 -0.47 -7.29 1.76
CA LYS A 71 -1.11 -8.33 2.57
C LYS A 71 -0.65 -8.22 4.03
N ASP A 72 -1.63 -8.27 4.93
CA ASP A 72 -1.51 -8.15 6.39
C ASP A 72 -1.06 -6.75 6.89
N MET A 73 -0.82 -5.79 6.00
CA MET A 73 -0.40 -4.42 6.31
C MET A 73 -1.49 -3.36 6.05
N ILE A 74 -2.62 -3.76 5.45
CA ILE A 74 -3.82 -2.94 5.23
C ILE A 74 -5.05 -3.65 5.79
N GLU A 75 -6.07 -2.88 6.16
CA GLU A 75 -7.41 -3.39 6.46
C GLU A 75 -8.33 -2.97 5.33
N VAL A 76 -8.86 -3.91 4.55
CA VAL A 76 -9.83 -3.61 3.49
C VAL A 76 -11.22 -3.65 4.12
N ALA A 77 -12.02 -2.61 3.88
CA ALA A 77 -13.41 -2.60 4.34
C ALA A 77 -14.21 -3.65 3.56
N GLU A 78 -14.90 -4.55 4.26
CA GLU A 78 -15.84 -5.45 3.60
C GLU A 78 -17.00 -4.61 3.03
N PRO A 79 -17.39 -4.80 1.75
CA PRO A 79 -18.58 -4.16 1.23
C PRO A 79 -19.80 -4.69 2.00
N ALA A 80 -20.59 -3.75 2.55
CA ALA A 80 -21.84 -4.03 3.26
C ALA A 80 -22.94 -4.60 2.35
#